data_AF-A0A0F7ZG04-F1
#
_entry.id   AF-A0A0F7ZG04-F1
#
_cell.length_a   1.000
_cell.length_b   1.000
_cell.length_c   1.000
_cell.angle_alpha   90.00
_cell.angle_beta   90.00
_cell.angle_gamma   90.00
#
_symmetry.space_group_name_H-M   'P 1'
#
loop_
_entity.id
_entity.type
_entity.pdbx_description
1 polymer ?
#
loop_
_entity_poly.entity_id
_entity_poly.type
_entity_poly.pdbx_seq_one_letter_code
_entity_poly.pdbx_strand_id
1 'polypeptide(L)'
;MNFDRIKEETAAKEEGLEFWANKGQRKSKYFVYLAWGRESGGRELLLNVKDAEVTEDVLETNTLPPRNIIEYLNDLKEAYRNLRLIPCQGRVTIEADDVAERSSHISKRQVLAQSESWGTDLDIQYVRQLYRQHGWPDAFRRKDAENAVEELMEAVLDQRDDEWEREMEDWLSDCEQEEWSSGDESDYRELELTIATKHE
;
A
#
# COMPACT_ATOMS: atom_id res chain seq x y z
N MET A 1 -16.71 4.21 -3.10
CA MET A 1 -16.01 4.53 -1.84
C MET A 1 -17.06 4.91 -0.79
N ASN A 2 -17.37 3.99 0.14
CA ASN A 2 -18.38 4.21 1.17
C ASN A 2 -17.73 4.83 2.42
N PHE A 3 -17.98 6.12 2.65
CA PHE A 3 -17.40 6.86 3.77
C PHE A 3 -17.85 6.34 5.13
N ASP A 4 -19.03 5.73 5.23
CA ASP A 4 -19.55 5.27 6.52
C ASP A 4 -18.86 3.97 6.96
N ARG A 5 -18.53 3.09 6.01
CA ARG A 5 -17.70 1.90 6.27
C ARG A 5 -16.28 2.29 6.71
N ILE A 6 -15.66 3.27 6.04
CA ILE A 6 -14.34 3.78 6.42
C ILE A 6 -14.36 4.34 7.85
N LYS A 7 -15.41 5.08 8.21
CA LYS A 7 -15.58 5.59 9.58
C LYS A 7 -15.72 4.45 10.59
N GLU A 8 -16.52 3.44 10.29
CA GLU A 8 -16.75 2.29 11.15
C GLU A 8 -15.48 1.44 11.36
N GLU A 9 -14.77 1.12 10.27
CA GLU A 9 -13.48 0.42 10.32
C GLU A 9 -12.41 1.23 11.07
N THR A 10 -12.37 2.55 10.85
CA THR A 10 -11.46 3.44 11.58
C THR A 10 -11.79 3.44 13.07
N ALA A 11 -13.07 3.61 13.43
CA ALA A 11 -13.52 3.65 14.82
C ALA A 11 -13.31 2.32 15.56
N ALA A 12 -13.54 1.18 14.90
CA ALA A 12 -13.29 -0.14 15.48
C ALA A 12 -11.79 -0.37 15.74
N LYS A 13 -10.91 0.11 14.85
CA LYS A 13 -9.46 0.07 15.06
C LYS A 13 -8.98 1.04 16.15
N GLU A 14 -9.66 2.18 16.36
CA GLU A 14 -9.32 3.12 17.45
C GLU A 14 -9.34 2.44 18.84
N GLU A 15 -10.19 1.44 19.07
CA GLU A 15 -10.31 0.77 20.38
C GLU A 15 -9.11 -0.15 20.72
N GLY A 16 -8.32 -0.56 19.73
CA GLY A 16 -7.15 -1.44 19.89
C GLY A 16 -5.79 -0.76 19.69
N LEU A 17 -5.75 0.51 19.31
CA LEU A 17 -4.53 1.20 18.89
C LEU A 17 -3.99 2.16 19.94
N GLU A 18 -2.69 2.06 20.18
CA GLU A 18 -1.98 3.05 20.97
C GLU A 18 -1.54 4.21 20.06
N PHE A 19 -2.27 5.32 20.09
CA PHE A 19 -1.91 6.52 19.32
C PHE A 19 -0.69 7.21 19.93
N TRP A 20 0.42 7.27 19.19
CA TRP A 20 1.64 7.96 19.62
C TRP A 20 1.75 9.35 18.97
N ALA A 21 2.20 10.34 19.74
CA ALA A 21 2.52 11.69 19.28
C ALA A 21 3.73 12.20 20.06
N ASN A 22 4.65 12.92 19.41
CA ASN A 22 5.80 13.49 20.12
C ASN A 22 5.42 14.76 20.89
N LYS A 23 4.35 15.45 20.48
CA LYS A 23 3.94 16.76 20.99
C LYS A 23 2.51 16.77 21.55
N GLY A 24 2.28 16.07 22.66
CA GLY A 24 1.14 16.35 23.54
C GLY A 24 0.01 15.31 23.55
N GLN A 25 -1.24 15.78 23.59
CA GLN A 25 -2.42 14.96 23.92
C GLN A 25 -2.90 14.09 22.75
N ARG A 26 -2.93 12.77 23.00
CA ARG A 26 -3.36 11.69 22.12
C ARG A 26 -4.90 11.61 22.07
N LYS A 27 -5.54 12.33 21.15
CA LYS A 27 -6.99 12.23 20.93
C LYS A 27 -7.24 11.70 19.54
N SER A 28 -7.94 10.56 19.44
CA SER A 28 -8.18 9.86 18.19
C SER A 28 -8.81 10.73 17.11
N LYS A 29 -9.67 11.68 17.47
CA LYS A 29 -10.25 12.70 16.58
C LYS A 29 -9.25 13.55 15.77
N TYR A 30 -7.95 13.52 16.10
CA TYR A 30 -6.89 14.20 15.35
C TYR A 30 -6.12 13.28 14.41
N PHE A 31 -6.44 11.99 14.37
CA PHE A 31 -5.77 11.02 13.53
C PHE A 31 -6.61 10.70 12.30
N VAL A 32 -5.94 10.57 11.16
CA VAL A 32 -6.53 10.20 9.87
C VAL A 32 -5.69 9.09 9.26
N TYR A 33 -6.32 8.01 8.84
CA TYR A 33 -5.66 6.96 8.08
C TYR A 33 -5.32 7.44 6.67
N LEU A 34 -4.04 7.31 6.31
CA LEU A 34 -3.56 7.53 4.95
C LEU A 34 -3.44 6.21 4.18
N ALA A 35 -3.04 5.14 4.88
CA ALA A 35 -2.92 3.80 4.31
C ALA A 35 -3.24 2.75 5.37
N TRP A 36 -3.88 1.67 4.94
CA TRP A 36 -4.11 0.49 5.76
C TRP A 36 -3.14 -0.61 5.35
N GLY A 37 -2.23 -0.97 6.25
CA GLY A 37 -1.48 -2.20 6.17
C GLY A 37 -2.41 -3.40 6.34
N ARG A 38 -2.03 -4.51 5.73
CA ARG A 38 -2.62 -5.83 5.97
C ARG A 38 -1.49 -6.83 6.15
N GLU A 39 -1.77 -7.89 6.89
CA GLU A 39 -0.83 -8.97 7.22
C GLU A 39 0.39 -8.51 8.04
N SER A 40 1.13 -9.47 8.57
CA SER A 40 2.36 -9.20 9.31
C SER A 40 3.37 -8.51 8.38
N GLY A 41 3.88 -7.35 8.79
CA GLY A 41 4.79 -6.53 7.98
C GLY A 41 4.11 -5.48 7.10
N GLY A 42 2.78 -5.51 6.95
CA GLY A 42 2.03 -4.44 6.28
C GLY A 42 2.19 -3.10 7.01
N ARG A 43 2.28 -1.99 6.25
CA ARG A 43 2.50 -0.65 6.80
C ARG A 43 1.18 0.14 6.88
N GLU A 44 0.72 0.43 8.08
CA GLU A 44 -0.33 1.43 8.33
C GLU A 44 0.28 2.82 8.47
N LEU A 45 -0.32 3.81 7.81
CA LEU A 45 0.11 5.21 7.92
C LEU A 45 -1.01 6.04 8.55
N LEU A 46 -0.71 6.62 9.71
CA LEU A 46 -1.63 7.47 10.44
C LEU A 46 -1.10 8.90 10.50
N LEU A 47 -1.93 9.85 10.10
CA LEU A 47 -1.62 11.29 10.17
C LEU A 47 -2.27 11.91 11.40
N ASN A 48 -1.46 12.40 12.33
CA ASN A 48 -1.88 13.35 13.35
C ASN A 48 -1.96 14.76 12.74
N VAL A 49 -3.17 15.20 12.40
CA VAL A 49 -3.40 16.51 11.77
C VAL A 49 -3.12 17.69 12.70
N LYS A 50 -3.16 17.47 14.02
CA LYS A 50 -2.96 18.53 15.00
C LYS A 50 -1.50 18.95 15.07
N ASP A 51 -0.60 17.97 15.11
CA ASP A 51 0.84 18.22 15.30
C ASP A 51 1.64 18.08 14.00
N ALA A 52 0.96 17.81 12.88
CA ALA A 52 1.54 17.56 11.56
C ALA A 52 2.59 16.43 11.60
N GLU A 53 2.20 15.32 12.23
CA GLU A 53 3.04 14.13 12.38
C GLU A 53 2.42 12.93 11.66
N VAL A 54 3.26 12.10 11.06
CA VAL A 54 2.87 10.80 10.54
C VAL A 54 3.50 9.71 11.39
N THR A 55 2.70 8.71 11.73
CA THR A 55 3.12 7.49 12.39
C THR A 55 2.99 6.36 11.39
N GLU A 56 4.02 5.54 11.33
CA GLU A 56 4.04 4.35 10.52
C GLU A 56 4.03 3.14 11.44
N ASP A 57 2.99 2.34 11.35
CA ASP A 57 2.86 1.11 12.12
C ASP A 57 3.09 -0.09 11.21
N VAL A 58 4.15 -0.84 11.49
CA VAL A 58 4.48 -2.07 10.78
C VAL A 58 3.79 -3.20 11.54
N LEU A 59 2.67 -3.67 10.99
CA LEU A 59 1.77 -4.61 11.64
C LEU A 59 2.51 -5.84 12.18
N GLU A 60 2.20 -6.20 13.42
CA GLU A 60 2.79 -7.32 14.17
C GLU A 60 4.32 -7.29 14.32
N THR A 61 4.95 -6.17 13.98
CA THR A 61 6.42 -6.02 13.98
C THR A 61 6.84 -4.87 14.88
N ASN A 62 6.50 -3.64 14.52
CA ASN A 62 6.95 -2.44 15.23
C ASN A 62 6.18 -1.19 14.82
N THR A 63 5.80 -0.35 15.78
CA THR A 63 5.35 1.01 15.50
C THR A 63 6.54 1.96 15.47
N LEU A 64 6.79 2.60 14.33
CA LEU A 64 7.87 3.56 14.20
C LEU A 64 7.55 4.87 14.94
N PRO A 65 8.57 5.59 15.44
CA PRO A 65 8.36 6.87 16.09
C PRO A 65 7.64 7.87 15.16
N PRO A 66 6.70 8.69 15.67
CA PRO A 66 6.05 9.71 14.86
C PRO A 66 7.08 10.68 14.26
N ARG A 67 6.88 11.08 13.01
CA ARG A 67 7.78 11.97 12.28
C ARG A 67 7.04 13.19 11.77
N ASN A 68 7.72 14.32 11.63
CA ASN A 68 7.11 15.47 10.96
C ASN A 68 6.71 15.09 9.52
N ILE A 69 5.48 15.42 9.12
CA ILE A 69 4.95 15.01 7.81
C ILE A 69 5.75 15.57 6.64
N ILE A 70 6.29 16.79 6.74
CA ILE A 70 7.07 17.40 5.66
C ILE A 70 8.40 16.66 5.48
N GLU A 71 9.07 16.34 6.58
CA GLU A 71 10.31 15.55 6.55
C GLU A 71 10.04 14.15 5.99
N TYR A 72 8.99 13.48 6.45
CA TYR A 72 8.60 12.15 5.96
C TYR A 72 8.33 12.15 4.45
N LEU A 73 7.50 13.09 3.95
CA LEU A 73 7.16 13.16 2.54
C LEU A 73 8.36 13.54 1.66
N ASN A 74 9.28 14.38 2.16
CA ASN A 74 10.51 14.69 1.45
C ASN A 74 11.41 13.46 1.34
N ASP A 75 11.58 12.69 2.43
CA ASP A 75 12.35 11.46 2.40
C ASP A 75 11.72 10.41 1.48
N LEU A 76 10.40 10.25 1.52
CA LEU A 76 9.67 9.33 0.65
C LEU A 76 9.85 9.72 -0.82
N LYS A 77 9.74 11.02 -1.14
CA LYS A 77 10.00 11.55 -2.48
C LYS A 77 11.42 11.24 -2.93
N GLU A 78 12.42 11.47 -2.09
CA GLU A 78 13.82 11.17 -2.43
C GLU A 78 14.08 9.67 -2.55
N ALA A 79 13.39 8.83 -1.77
CA ALA A 79 13.47 7.38 -1.91
C ALA A 79 12.97 6.91 -3.28
N TYR A 80 11.85 7.44 -3.77
CA TYR A 80 11.39 7.19 -5.14
C TYR A 80 12.35 7.77 -6.19
N ARG A 81 12.79 9.02 -6.06
CA ARG A 81 13.71 9.66 -7.03
C ARG A 81 15.03 8.90 -7.20
N ASN A 82 15.51 8.30 -6.12
CA ASN A 82 16.74 7.51 -6.11
C ASN A 82 16.50 6.01 -6.32
N LEU A 83 15.25 5.59 -6.60
CA LEU A 83 14.85 4.19 -6.81
C LEU A 83 15.23 3.27 -5.64
N ARG A 84 15.26 3.81 -4.42
CA ARG A 84 15.20 3.04 -3.17
C ARG A 84 13.82 2.40 -3.00
N LEU A 85 12.79 3.10 -3.45
CA LEU A 85 11.47 2.55 -3.72
C LEU A 85 11.27 2.52 -5.23
N ILE A 86 11.03 1.33 -5.79
CA ILE A 86 10.84 1.15 -7.23
C ILE A 86 9.35 0.88 -7.49
N PRO A 87 8.61 1.87 -8.02
CA PRO A 87 7.20 1.70 -8.33
C PRO A 87 7.05 1.01 -9.69
N CYS A 88 5.97 0.26 -9.88
CA CYS A 88 5.47 -0.12 -11.19
C CYS A 88 3.95 -0.30 -11.08
N GLN A 89 3.17 0.25 -12.00
CA GLN A 89 1.71 0.15 -11.92
C GLN A 89 1.27 -1.33 -11.93
N GLY A 90 0.36 -1.70 -11.02
CA GLY A 90 -0.17 -3.06 -10.90
C GLY A 90 0.80 -4.06 -10.27
N ARG A 91 1.92 -3.59 -9.70
CA ARG A 91 2.93 -4.42 -9.03
C ARG A 91 3.33 -3.81 -7.71
N VAL A 92 3.60 -4.68 -6.72
CA VAL A 92 3.99 -4.25 -5.37
C VAL A 92 5.29 -3.44 -5.46
N THR A 93 5.35 -2.27 -4.81
CA THR A 93 6.57 -1.44 -4.84
C THR A 93 7.75 -2.22 -4.25
N ILE A 94 8.88 -2.29 -4.96
CA ILE A 94 10.09 -2.92 -4.42
C ILE A 94 10.77 -1.97 -3.45
N GLU A 95 11.02 -2.44 -2.22
CA GLU A 95 11.94 -1.83 -1.27
C GLU A 95 13.38 -2.32 -1.55
N ALA A 96 14.26 -1.43 -2.01
CA ALA A 96 15.60 -1.74 -2.49
C ALA A 96 16.70 -1.03 -1.68
N ASP A 97 16.44 -0.76 -0.41
CA ASP A 97 17.35 -0.08 0.52
C ASP A 97 18.64 -0.88 0.77
N ASP A 98 18.54 -2.20 0.77
CA ASP A 98 19.66 -3.10 1.04
C ASP A 98 20.54 -3.39 -0.20
N VAL A 99 20.12 -2.91 -1.37
CA VAL A 99 20.84 -3.14 -2.63
C VAL A 99 21.52 -1.85 -3.09
N ALA A 100 22.85 -1.81 -3.04
CA ALA A 100 23.61 -0.64 -3.51
C ALA A 100 23.49 -0.43 -5.03
N GLU A 101 23.16 0.78 -5.50
CA GLU A 101 23.05 1.09 -6.94
C GLU A 101 24.39 0.83 -7.65
N ARG A 102 24.34 0.09 -8.77
CA ARG A 102 25.52 -0.25 -9.58
C ARG A 102 25.51 0.53 -10.89
N SER A 103 26.69 0.96 -11.33
CA SER A 103 26.86 1.66 -12.62
C SER A 103 27.17 0.71 -13.78
N SER A 104 27.46 -0.56 -13.50
CA SER A 104 27.78 -1.54 -14.53
C SER A 104 26.54 -1.92 -15.33
N HIS A 105 26.71 -2.04 -16.65
CA HIS A 105 25.61 -2.42 -17.52
C HIS A 105 25.22 -3.88 -17.28
N ILE A 106 23.92 -4.12 -17.06
CA ILE A 106 23.32 -5.44 -16.94
C ILE A 106 22.49 -5.70 -18.20
N SER A 107 22.72 -6.84 -18.85
CA SER A 107 21.93 -7.27 -20.00
C SER A 107 20.71 -8.11 -19.57
N LYS A 108 19.61 -8.04 -20.33
CA LYS A 108 18.43 -8.89 -20.13
C LYS A 108 18.80 -10.39 -20.06
N ARG A 109 19.75 -10.82 -20.89
CA ARG A 109 20.24 -12.20 -20.89
C ARG A 109 20.87 -12.63 -19.56
N GLN A 110 21.57 -11.73 -18.86
CA GLN A 110 22.14 -12.05 -17.55
C GLN A 110 21.05 -12.22 -16.50
N VAL A 111 20.03 -11.37 -16.52
CA VAL A 111 18.87 -11.46 -15.63
C VAL A 111 18.13 -12.78 -15.81
N LEU A 112 17.87 -13.15 -17.06
CA LEU A 112 17.14 -14.36 -17.42
C LEU A 112 17.94 -15.66 -17.20
N ALA A 113 19.28 -15.57 -17.16
CA ALA A 113 20.14 -16.73 -16.92
C ALA A 113 20.24 -17.13 -15.45
N GLN A 114 19.62 -16.37 -14.53
CA GLN A 114 19.56 -16.70 -13.11
C GLN A 114 18.70 -17.95 -12.88
N SER A 115 19.07 -18.71 -11.86
CA SER A 115 18.32 -19.90 -11.41
C SER A 115 17.47 -19.63 -10.17
N GLU A 116 17.73 -18.49 -9.52
CA GLU A 116 17.06 -18.01 -8.32
C GLU A 116 15.68 -17.45 -8.65
N SER A 117 14.81 -17.40 -7.63
CA SER A 117 13.52 -16.71 -7.70
C SER A 117 13.70 -15.22 -8.01
N TRP A 118 12.65 -14.59 -8.52
CA TRP A 118 12.62 -13.16 -8.78
C TRP A 118 12.91 -12.35 -7.50
N GLY A 119 13.49 -11.16 -7.67
CA GLY A 119 13.80 -10.24 -6.57
C GLY A 119 15.25 -10.30 -6.09
N THR A 120 16.15 -10.91 -6.85
CA THR A 120 17.59 -10.86 -6.55
C THR A 120 18.15 -9.43 -6.71
N ASP A 121 19.33 -9.19 -6.15
CA ASP A 121 20.09 -7.95 -6.38
C ASP A 121 20.29 -7.64 -7.87
N LEU A 122 20.41 -8.66 -8.73
CA LEU A 122 20.57 -8.47 -10.18
C LEU A 122 19.26 -8.03 -10.83
N ASP A 123 18.13 -8.64 -10.43
CA ASP A 123 16.79 -8.26 -10.89
C ASP A 123 16.51 -6.79 -10.55
N ILE A 124 16.67 -6.43 -9.28
CA ILE A 124 16.44 -5.07 -8.76
C ILE A 124 17.29 -4.04 -9.51
N GLN A 125 18.56 -4.35 -9.74
CA GLN A 125 19.49 -3.43 -10.39
C GLN A 125 19.22 -3.31 -11.89
N TYR A 126 18.73 -4.37 -12.53
CA TYR A 126 18.29 -4.30 -13.92
C TYR A 126 17.04 -3.41 -14.06
N VAL A 127 16.07 -3.53 -13.15
CA VAL A 127 14.88 -2.65 -13.15
C VAL A 127 15.29 -1.19 -12.93
N ARG A 128 16.21 -0.91 -11.98
CA ARG A 128 16.78 0.44 -11.82
C ARG A 128 17.39 0.96 -13.11
N GLN A 129 18.25 0.16 -13.74
CA GLN A 129 18.88 0.51 -15.01
C GLN A 129 17.84 0.85 -16.09
N LEU A 130 16.78 0.03 -16.19
CA LEU A 130 15.68 0.24 -17.13
C LEU A 130 15.01 1.59 -16.86
N TYR A 131 14.61 1.88 -15.62
CA TYR A 131 14.01 3.17 -15.27
C TYR A 131 14.91 4.36 -15.61
N ARG A 132 16.22 4.27 -15.32
CA ARG A 132 17.20 5.30 -15.69
C ARG A 132 17.30 5.50 -17.20
N GLN A 133 17.32 4.42 -17.99
CA GLN A 133 17.32 4.48 -19.46
C GLN A 133 16.05 5.15 -20.02
N HIS A 134 14.93 4.97 -19.30
CA HIS A 134 13.67 5.63 -19.59
C HIS A 134 13.55 7.05 -18.99
N GLY A 135 14.64 7.61 -18.46
CA GLY A 135 14.74 9.02 -18.08
C GLY A 135 14.38 9.33 -16.62
N TRP A 136 14.30 8.32 -15.75
CA TRP A 136 14.05 8.54 -14.33
C TRP A 136 15.19 9.31 -13.64
N PRO A 137 14.91 10.32 -12.78
CA PRO A 137 13.58 10.77 -12.35
C PRO A 137 13.02 11.96 -13.14
N ASP A 138 13.84 12.68 -13.92
CA ASP A 138 13.49 14.03 -14.37
C ASP A 138 12.83 14.08 -15.77
N ALA A 139 13.12 13.11 -16.64
CA ALA A 139 12.60 13.04 -18.01
C ALA A 139 11.91 11.69 -18.28
N PHE A 140 11.18 11.18 -17.27
CA PHE A 140 10.68 9.82 -17.25
C PHE A 140 9.58 9.56 -18.29
N ARG A 141 9.84 8.61 -19.18
CA ARG A 141 8.89 8.07 -20.15
C ARG A 141 8.14 6.90 -19.53
N ARG A 142 7.14 7.22 -18.71
CA ARG A 142 6.42 6.23 -17.88
C ARG A 142 5.91 5.02 -18.65
N LYS A 143 5.10 5.23 -19.69
CA LYS A 143 4.51 4.13 -20.48
C LYS A 143 5.57 3.24 -21.13
N ASP A 144 6.65 3.83 -21.63
CA ASP A 144 7.73 3.06 -22.25
C ASP A 144 8.43 2.19 -21.21
N ALA A 145 8.65 2.70 -20.00
CA ALA A 145 9.25 1.94 -18.90
C ALA A 145 8.33 0.83 -18.41
N GLU A 146 7.04 1.11 -18.23
CA GLU A 146 6.01 0.13 -17.83
C GLU A 146 5.93 -1.02 -18.85
N ASN A 147 5.88 -0.71 -20.15
CA ASN A 147 5.89 -1.72 -21.21
C ASN A 147 7.19 -2.56 -21.18
N ALA A 148 8.34 -1.91 -21.00
CA ALA A 148 9.62 -2.63 -20.93
C ALA A 148 9.74 -3.52 -19.68
N VAL A 149 9.08 -3.16 -18.58
CA VAL A 149 8.92 -4.04 -17.41
C VAL A 149 8.00 -5.21 -17.74
N GLU A 150 6.85 -4.98 -18.37
CA GLU A 150 5.94 -6.09 -18.71
C GLU A 150 6.62 -7.09 -19.67
N GLU A 151 7.32 -6.62 -20.70
CA GLU A 151 8.13 -7.47 -21.59
C GLU A 151 9.26 -8.21 -20.86
N LEU A 152 9.77 -7.65 -19.76
CA LEU A 152 10.71 -8.36 -18.89
C LEU A 152 9.99 -9.44 -18.10
N MET A 153 8.83 -9.13 -17.51
CA MET A 153 8.07 -10.06 -16.67
C MET A 153 7.54 -11.25 -17.46
N GLU A 154 7.03 -11.05 -18.67
CA GLU A 154 6.66 -12.13 -19.58
C GLU A 154 7.85 -13.08 -19.83
N ALA A 155 9.03 -12.53 -20.11
CA ALA A 155 10.22 -13.33 -20.36
C ALA A 155 10.77 -14.04 -19.11
N VAL A 156 10.63 -13.43 -17.94
CA VAL A 156 11.02 -14.03 -16.65
C VAL A 156 10.07 -15.18 -16.33
N LEU A 157 8.75 -14.97 -16.48
CA LEU A 157 7.74 -16.00 -16.24
C LEU A 157 7.98 -17.21 -17.15
N ASP A 158 8.22 -16.99 -18.44
CA ASP A 158 8.49 -18.06 -19.41
C ASP A 158 9.76 -18.88 -19.07
N GLN A 159 10.78 -18.25 -18.49
CA GLN A 159 12.10 -18.87 -18.29
C GLN A 159 12.37 -19.35 -16.86
N ARG A 160 11.80 -18.69 -15.86
CA ARG A 160 12.04 -18.91 -14.43
C ARG A 160 10.77 -19.33 -13.67
N ASP A 161 9.60 -19.32 -14.31
CA ASP A 161 8.29 -19.65 -13.68
C ASP A 161 8.01 -18.80 -12.44
N ASP A 162 8.39 -17.53 -12.51
CA ASP A 162 8.26 -16.54 -11.42
C ASP A 162 8.12 -15.14 -12.03
N GLU A 163 7.63 -14.17 -11.26
CA GLU A 163 7.55 -12.77 -11.68
C GLU A 163 7.56 -11.79 -10.50
N TRP A 164 7.66 -10.50 -10.82
CA TRP A 164 7.43 -9.46 -9.84
C TRP A 164 5.98 -9.51 -9.36
N GLU A 165 5.78 -9.74 -8.06
CA GLU A 165 4.47 -9.72 -7.41
C GLU A 165 3.54 -8.60 -7.90
N ARG A 166 2.34 -9.01 -8.36
CA ARG A 166 1.27 -8.11 -8.79
C ARG A 166 0.49 -7.59 -7.59
N GLU A 167 -0.01 -6.36 -7.69
CA GLU A 167 -1.02 -5.87 -6.77
C GLU A 167 -2.28 -6.73 -6.97
N MET A 168 -2.81 -7.37 -5.91
CA MET A 168 -4.08 -8.09 -6.00
C MET A 168 -5.24 -7.11 -6.27
N GLU A 169 -5.75 -7.08 -7.50
CA GLU A 169 -6.91 -6.25 -7.89
C GLU A 169 -8.23 -6.71 -7.25
N ASP A 170 -8.34 -7.99 -6.91
CA ASP A 170 -9.60 -8.62 -6.46
C ASP A 170 -10.17 -8.05 -5.15
N TRP A 171 -9.36 -7.40 -4.30
CA TRP A 171 -9.83 -6.89 -3.02
C TRP A 171 -10.54 -5.53 -3.09
N LEU A 172 -10.53 -4.87 -4.25
CA LEU A 172 -11.42 -3.74 -4.50
C LEU A 172 -12.85 -4.21 -4.87
N SER A 173 -13.02 -5.46 -5.30
CA SER A 173 -14.33 -6.06 -5.64
C SER A 173 -15.21 -6.30 -4.41
N ASP A 174 -14.62 -6.64 -3.26
CA ASP A 174 -15.36 -6.79 -1.99
C ASP A 174 -15.90 -5.45 -1.45
N CYS A 175 -15.55 -4.32 -2.07
CA CYS A 175 -16.19 -3.03 -1.80
C CYS A 175 -17.52 -2.83 -2.53
N GLU A 176 -17.86 -3.68 -3.52
CA GLU A 176 -19.08 -3.54 -4.33
C GLU A 176 -20.04 -4.74 -4.22
N GLN A 177 -19.65 -5.85 -3.57
CA GLN A 177 -20.44 -7.09 -3.59
C GLN A 177 -21.18 -7.49 -2.30
N GLU A 178 -21.13 -6.69 -1.23
CA GLU A 178 -22.06 -6.88 -0.10
C GLU A 178 -23.24 -5.92 -0.19
N GLU A 179 -23.99 -6.01 -1.28
CA GLU A 179 -25.37 -5.56 -1.29
C GLU A 179 -26.20 -6.70 -1.92
N TRP A 180 -27.26 -7.10 -1.21
CA TRP A 180 -28.30 -8.06 -1.61
C TRP A 180 -28.07 -9.56 -1.31
N SER A 181 -27.78 -9.92 -0.06
CA SER A 181 -28.44 -11.11 0.51
C SER A 181 -29.63 -10.64 1.34
N SER A 182 -30.80 -10.70 0.71
CA SER A 182 -32.12 -10.39 1.25
C SER A 182 -32.31 -10.94 2.67
N GLY A 183 -32.13 -10.06 3.67
CA GLY A 183 -32.47 -10.33 5.06
C GLY A 183 -33.98 -10.22 5.27
N ASP A 184 -34.55 -11.26 5.86
CA ASP A 184 -35.98 -11.50 6.06
C ASP A 184 -36.81 -10.29 6.51
N GLU A 185 -37.87 -10.03 5.75
CA GLU A 185 -38.92 -9.04 5.96
C GLU A 185 -39.88 -9.41 7.12
N SER A 186 -39.38 -10.01 8.20
CA SER A 186 -40.20 -10.50 9.31
C SER A 186 -40.05 -9.71 10.61
N ASP A 187 -39.01 -8.88 10.76
CA ASP A 187 -38.72 -8.20 12.04
C ASP A 187 -39.34 -6.78 12.17
N TYR A 188 -39.90 -6.24 11.08
CA TYR A 188 -40.56 -4.91 11.11
C TYR A 188 -42.05 -4.96 11.46
N ARG A 189 -42.67 -6.14 11.61
CA ARG A 189 -44.10 -6.24 11.98
C ARG A 189 -44.35 -6.30 13.49
N GLU A 190 -43.33 -6.55 14.31
CA GLU A 190 -43.49 -6.60 15.77
C GLU A 190 -43.31 -5.22 16.45
N LEU A 191 -42.66 -4.27 15.78
CA LEU A 191 -42.48 -2.91 16.28
C LEU A 191 -43.69 -1.99 16.03
N GLU A 192 -44.49 -2.23 14.99
CA GLU A 192 -45.69 -1.40 14.72
C GLU A 192 -46.89 -1.74 15.62
N LEU A 193 -46.98 -2.98 16.14
CA LEU A 193 -48.08 -3.38 17.04
C LEU A 193 -47.90 -2.87 18.48
N THR A 194 -46.68 -2.52 18.88
CA THR A 194 -46.40 -2.05 20.24
C THR A 194 -46.66 -0.54 20.43
N ILE A 195 -46.73 0.23 19.32
CA ILE A 195 -46.98 1.68 19.36
C ILE A 195 -48.50 2.00 19.30
N ALA A 196 -49.32 1.10 18.74
CA ALA A 196 -50.76 1.34 18.55
C ALA A 196 -51.65 1.12 19.79
N THR A 197 -51.12 0.66 20.94
CA THR A 197 -51.92 0.37 22.15
C THR A 197 -51.67 1.33 23.32
N LYS A 198 -50.90 2.41 23.13
CA LYS A 198 -50.65 3.42 24.19
C LYS A 198 -51.38 4.76 24.01
N HIS A 199 -52.30 4.86 23.06
CA HIS A 199 -53.19 6.01 22.92
C HIS A 199 -54.65 5.55 22.72
N GLU A 200 -55.25 5.05 23.81
CA GLU A 200 -56.69 5.18 24.10
C GLU A 200 -56.92 5.09 25.62
#